data_AF-A0A377XDY0-F1
#
_entry.id   AF-A0A377XDY0-F1
#
_cell.length_a   1.000
_cell.length_b   1.000
_cell.length_c   1.000
_cell.angle_alpha   90.00
_cell.angle_beta   90.00
_cell.angle_gamma   90.00
#
_symmetry.space_group_name_H-M   'P 1'
#
loop_
_entity.id
_entity.type
_entity.pdbx_description
1 polymer ?
#
loop_
_entity_poly.entity_id
_entity_poly.type
_entity_poly.pdbx_seq_one_letter_code
_entity_poly.pdbx_strand_id
1 'polypeptide(L)' 'MRDEYVVISQADRTALTLDAYLAARHLVVTPWNERQGVLDCELERQGYSRQVAMKNPLDAERALYY' A
#
# COMPACT_ATOMS: atom_id res chain seq x y z
N MET A 1 15.25 14.20 7.75
CA MET A 1 13.93 13.70 8.20
C MET A 1 13.66 12.38 7.51
N ARG A 2 13.03 11.43 8.19
CA ARG A 2 12.55 10.17 7.61
C ARG A 2 11.04 10.15 7.80
N ASP A 3 10.33 9.81 6.74
CA ASP A 3 8.90 9.58 6.82
C ASP A 3 8.64 8.12 7.18
N GLU A 4 7.54 7.88 7.89
CA GLU A 4 7.15 6.55 8.34
C GLU A 4 5.97 6.03 7.50
N TYR A 5 5.96 4.72 7.28
CA TYR A 5 4.79 4.07 6.68
C TYR A 5 3.67 3.99 7.72
N VAL A 6 2.53 4.56 7.37
CA VAL A 6 1.31 4.50 8.16
C VAL A 6 0.18 3.84 7.36
N VAL A 7 -0.76 3.22 8.06
CA VAL A 7 -1.98 2.69 7.46
C VAL A 7 -3.08 3.72 7.58
N ILE A 8 -3.72 4.05 6.45
CA ILE A 8 -4.89 4.91 6.41
C ILE A 8 -6.12 4.05 6.12
N SER A 9 -7.19 4.28 6.87
CA SER A 9 -8.48 3.60 6.68
C SER A 9 -9.64 4.53 7.03
N GLN A 10 -10.87 4.09 6.79
CA GLN A 10 -12.08 4.82 7.20
C GLN A 10 -12.13 5.02 8.72
N ALA A 11 -12.67 6.15 9.17
CA ALA A 11 -12.67 6.54 10.59
C ALA A 11 -13.36 5.52 11.52
N ASP A 12 -14.39 4.83 11.05
CA ASP A 12 -15.15 3.86 11.85
C ASP A 12 -14.45 2.50 12.01
N ARG A 13 -13.28 2.29 11.38
CA ARG A 13 -12.45 1.10 11.65
C ARG A 13 -11.68 1.31 12.94
N THR A 14 -12.20 0.69 14.00
CA THR A 14 -11.67 0.81 15.37
C THR A 14 -10.42 -0.05 15.64
N ALA A 15 -10.12 -1.03 14.78
CA ALA A 15 -8.96 -1.92 14.94
C ALA A 15 -8.10 -2.00 13.67
N LEU A 16 -6.82 -1.68 13.83
CA LEU A 16 -5.77 -1.77 12.81
C LEU A 16 -4.75 -2.84 13.23
N THR A 17 -5.21 -4.08 13.42
CA THR A 17 -4.31 -5.22 13.64
C THR A 17 -3.72 -5.70 12.31
N LEU A 18 -2.61 -6.45 12.36
CA LEU A 18 -2.03 -7.06 11.16
C LEU A 18 -3.04 -7.98 10.46
N ASP A 19 -3.78 -8.80 11.20
CA ASP A 19 -4.81 -9.68 10.63
C ASP A 19 -5.92 -8.89 9.93
N ALA A 20 -6.41 -7.81 10.56
CA ALA A 20 -7.43 -6.95 9.98
C ALA A 20 -6.92 -6.21 8.74
N TYR A 21 -5.62 -5.89 8.71
CA TYR A 21 -4.95 -5.36 7.54
C TYR A 21 -4.89 -6.41 6.43
N LEU A 22 -4.37 -7.62 6.67
CA LEU A 22 -4.24 -8.67 5.66
C LEU A 22 -5.59 -9.16 5.09
N ALA A 23 -6.64 -9.13 5.91
CA ALA A 23 -8.00 -9.46 5.49
C ALA A 23 -8.67 -8.34 4.65
N ALA A 24 -8.10 -7.14 4.62
CA ALA A 24 -8.63 -6.04 3.84
C ALA A 24 -8.22 -6.11 2.37
N ARG A 25 -8.93 -5.34 1.55
CA ARG A 25 -8.59 -5.12 0.14
C ARG A 25 -7.89 -3.77 0.01
N HIS A 26 -6.67 -3.76 -0.51
CA HIS A 26 -5.81 -2.59 -0.53
C HIS A 26 -5.79 -1.89 -1.88
N LEU A 27 -5.69 -0.56 -1.81
CA LEU A 27 -5.19 0.27 -2.90
C LEU A 27 -3.66 0.28 -2.82
N VAL A 28 -3.00 -0.04 -3.93
CA VAL A 28 -1.54 0.01 -4.02
C VAL A 28 -1.14 1.13 -4.96
N VAL A 29 -0.17 1.93 -4.54
CA VAL A 29 0.44 2.98 -5.37
C VAL A 29 1.77 2.45 -5.88
N THR A 30 1.92 2.41 -7.21
CA THR A 30 3.15 2.01 -7.92
C THR A 30 3.57 3.18 -8.81
N PRO A 31 4.30 4.16 -8.27
CA PRO A 31 4.57 5.41 -8.95
C PRO A 31 5.46 5.30 -10.19
N TRP A 32 6.19 4.20 -10.34
CA TRP A 32 7.10 3.98 -11.45
C TRP A 32 6.72 2.73 -12.25
N ASN A 33 5.42 2.43 -12.28
CA ASN A 33 4.87 1.22 -12.89
C ASN A 33 5.56 -0.07 -12.39
N GLU A 34 5.95 -0.08 -11.11
CA GLU A 34 6.59 -1.24 -10.50
C GLU A 34 5.62 -2.43 -10.53
N ARG A 35 6.17 -3.63 -10.77
CA ARG A 35 5.37 -4.86 -10.70
C ARG A 35 4.76 -5.06 -9.31
N GLN A 36 5.44 -4.57 -8.28
CA GLN A 36 5.16 -4.82 -6.86
C GLN A 36 5.56 -3.61 -6.02
N GLY A 37 4.76 -3.25 -5.01
CA GLY A 37 5.06 -2.13 -4.12
C GLY A 37 6.03 -2.53 -3.00
N VAL A 38 6.73 -1.55 -2.43
CA VAL A 38 7.71 -1.76 -1.35
C VAL A 38 7.12 -2.53 -0.16
N LEU A 39 5.88 -2.23 0.23
CA LEU A 39 5.20 -2.93 1.33
C LEU A 39 4.86 -4.39 0.97
N ASP A 40 4.62 -4.70 -0.30
CA ASP A 40 4.36 -6.08 -0.72
C ASP A 40 5.62 -6.93 -0.55
N CYS A 41 6.79 -6.41 -0.94
CA CYS A 41 8.07 -7.08 -0.77
C CYS A 41 8.38 -7.35 0.71
N GLU A 42 8.11 -6.38 1.58
CA GLU A 42 8.38 -6.51 3.01
C GLU A 42 7.42 -7.50 3.69
N LEU A 43 6.14 -7.52 3.31
CA LEU A 43 5.18 -8.51 3.79
C LEU A 43 5.58 -9.93 3.36
N GLU A 44 5.98 -10.10 2.10
CA GLU A 44 6.43 -11.40 1.58
C GLU A 44 7.68 -11.92 2.31
N ARG A 45 8.63 -11.02 2.62
CA ARG A 45 9.81 -11.36 3.43
C ARG A 45 9.45 -11.91 4.81
N GLN A 46 8.28 -11.53 5.34
CA GLN A 46 7.75 -12.00 6.61
C GLN A 46 6.74 -13.16 6.46
N GLY A 47 6.53 -13.67 5.24
CA GLY A 47 5.60 -14.77 4.97
C GLY A 47 4.14 -14.35 4.84
N TYR A 48 3.86 -13.05 4.73
CA TYR A 48 2.52 -12.50 4.57
C TYR A 48 2.26 -12.06 3.14
N SER A 49 0.99 -12.05 2.76
CA SER A 49 0.52 -11.44 1.52
C SER A 49 -0.79 -10.70 1.77
N ARG A 50 -1.04 -9.64 1.00
CA ARG A 50 -2.25 -8.82 1.12
C ARG A 50 -3.05 -8.85 -0.18
N GLN A 51 -4.36 -8.63 -0.09
CA GLN A 51 -5.21 -8.61 -1.28
C GLN A 51 -5.21 -7.22 -1.93
N VAL A 52 -4.76 -7.12 -3.19
CA VAL A 52 -4.78 -5.85 -3.93
C VAL A 52 -6.07 -5.74 -4.74
N ALA A 53 -6.91 -4.77 -4.42
CA ALA A 53 -8.13 -4.49 -5.18
C ALA A 53 -7.89 -3.59 -6.38
N MET A 54 -6.96 -2.65 -6.25
CA MET A 54 -6.67 -1.65 -7.27
C MET A 54 -5.20 -1.26 -7.19
N LYS A 55 -4.57 -1.12 -8.35
CA LYS A 55 -3.28 -0.46 -8.49
C LYS A 55 -3.53 0.92 -9.10
N ASN A 56 -3.03 1.96 -8.46
CA ASN A 56 -2.99 3.30 -9.02
C ASN A 56 -1.55 3.55 -9.49
N PRO A 57 -1.24 3.31 -10.78
CA PRO A 57 0.02 3.77 -11.34
C PRO A 57 0.02 5.30 -11.30
N LEU A 58 1.06 5.92 -10.73
CA LEU A 58 1.29 7.32 -11.06
C LEU A 58 2.04 7.28 -12.39
N ASP A 59 1.39 7.68 -13.48
CA ASP A 59 2.14 7.94 -14.70
C ASP A 59 3.15 9.05 -14.40
N ALA A 60 4.40 8.87 -14.80
CA ALA A 60 5.47 9.86 -14.61
C ALA A 60 5.10 11.25 -15.16
N GLU A 61 4.15 11.31 -16.11
CA GLU A 61 3.59 12.56 -16.66
C GLU A 61 2.79 13.38 -15.63
N ARG A 62 2.15 12.75 -14.63
CA ARG A 62 1.42 13.45 -13.56
C ARG A 62 2.31 13.90 -12.41
N ALA A 63 3.51 13.35 -12.27
CA ALA A 63 4.47 13.74 -11.23
C ALA A 63 5.20 15.06 -11.56
N LEU A 64 5.17 15.52 -12.82
CA LEU A 64 5.74 16.81 -13.24
C LEU A 64 4.87 18.03 -12.85
N TYR A 65 3.67 17.79 -12.33
CA TYR A 65 2.71 18.84 -11.95
C TYR A 65 2.61 19.09 -10.42
N TYR A 66 3.50 18.48 -9.62
CA TYR A 66 3.62 18.72 -8.17
C TYR A 66 5.06 19.06 -7.79
#